data_AF-A0A833T7C4-F1
#
_entry.id   AF-A0A833T7C4-F1
#
_cell.length_a   1.000
_cell.length_b   1.000
_cell.length_c   1.000
_cell.angle_alpha   90.00
_cell.angle_beta   90.00
_cell.angle_gamma   90.00
#
_symmetry.space_group_name_H-M   'P 1'
#
loop_
_entity.id
_entity.type
_entity.pdbx_description
1 polymer ?
#
loop_
_entity_poly.entity_id
_entity_poly.type
_entity_poly.pdbx_seq_one_letter_code
_entity_poly.pdbx_strand_id
1 'polypeptide(L)'
;METFLAFTFFGGLIVLLVGAILFFIDYAQKRAKKKSLIIVAIGVVLTVLSLSSEILINQHNARVAQLQKEELAAEKKSKDKKFKNTASNFLAKYYVIWGDSEDLGNSVNKDWENAIDNDPEGFDVEKTIDDIESKNADKITEITDGTDKLDTYLDTLKKNDTGKYSYEDFDKANDNISTLSNLVTSPSGSYSSFGTEFSDDDDAVSKSFDDIQEIVEQ
;
A
#
# COMPACT_ATOMS: atom_id res chain seq x y z
N MET A 1 25.52 -0.01 -26.77
CA MET A 1 24.90 0.31 -28.07
C MET A 1 25.37 1.69 -28.55
N GLU A 2 25.37 2.70 -27.67
CA GLU A 2 25.92 4.05 -27.96
C GLU A 2 27.38 4.05 -28.43
N THR A 3 28.26 3.25 -27.81
CA THR A 3 29.67 3.16 -28.22
C THR A 3 29.83 2.65 -29.66
N PHE A 4 29.05 1.64 -30.06
CA PHE A 4 29.07 1.11 -31.43
C PHE A 4 28.51 2.09 -32.47
N LEU A 5 27.45 2.83 -32.12
CA LEU A 5 26.87 3.89 -32.96
C LEU A 5 27.85 5.07 -33.11
N ALA A 6 28.52 5.46 -32.03
CA ALA A 6 29.59 6.46 -32.09
C ALA A 6 30.76 6.02 -32.98
N PHE A 7 31.22 4.76 -32.85
CA PHE A 7 32.26 4.22 -33.73
C PHE A 7 31.85 4.17 -35.20
N THR A 8 30.59 3.83 -35.51
CA THR A 8 30.08 3.82 -36.88
C THR A 8 29.89 5.23 -37.44
N PHE A 9 29.48 6.20 -36.62
CA PHE A 9 29.40 7.61 -36.97
C PHE A 9 30.78 8.22 -37.28
N PHE A 10 31.74 8.09 -36.36
CA PHE A 10 33.10 8.57 -36.55
C PHE A 10 33.83 7.86 -37.69
N GLY A 11 33.64 6.54 -37.81
CA GLY A 11 34.13 5.76 -38.95
C GLY A 11 33.55 6.26 -40.28
N GLY A 12 32.25 6.54 -40.33
CA GLY A 12 31.58 7.15 -41.47
C GLY A 12 32.18 8.51 -41.86
N LEU A 13 32.40 9.39 -40.89
CA LEU A 13 33.02 10.71 -41.11
C LEU A 13 34.45 10.61 -41.67
N ILE A 14 35.26 9.69 -41.16
CA ILE A 14 36.62 9.45 -41.66
C ILE A 14 36.58 8.96 -43.11
N VAL A 15 35.69 8.01 -43.43
CA VAL A 15 35.49 7.50 -44.80
C VAL A 15 35.02 8.62 -45.74
N LEU A 16 34.14 9.49 -45.27
CA LEU A 16 33.64 10.65 -46.01
C LEU A 16 34.76 11.66 -46.31
N LEU A 17 35.59 11.97 -45.33
CA LEU A 17 36.77 12.85 -45.47
C LEU A 17 37.78 12.27 -46.47
N VAL A 18 38.13 10.99 -46.33
CA VAL A 18 39.04 10.31 -47.26
C VAL A 18 38.46 10.27 -48.67
N GLY A 19 37.17 9.96 -48.80
CA GLY A 19 36.46 9.96 -50.08
C GLY A 19 36.45 11.35 -50.74
N ALA A 20 36.22 12.41 -49.97
CA ALA A 20 36.23 13.78 -50.47
C ALA A 20 37.63 14.22 -50.95
N ILE A 21 38.68 13.90 -50.19
CA ILE A 21 40.07 14.17 -50.59
C ILE A 21 40.40 13.44 -51.90
N LEU A 22 40.08 12.14 -52.00
CA LEU A 22 40.30 11.35 -53.21
C LEU A 22 39.48 11.89 -54.39
N PHE A 23 38.26 12.37 -54.16
CA PHE A 23 37.43 12.98 -55.19
C PHE A 23 38.07 14.26 -55.75
N PHE A 24 38.59 15.15 -54.89
CA PHE A 24 39.29 16.36 -55.35
C PHE A 24 40.59 16.03 -56.10
N ILE A 25 41.32 15.00 -55.67
CA ILE A 25 42.51 14.51 -56.38
C ILE A 25 42.14 13.96 -57.76
N ASP A 26 41.15 13.07 -57.84
CA ASP A 26 40.67 12.50 -59.10
C ASP A 26 40.13 13.60 -60.05
N TYR A 27 39.47 14.61 -59.49
CA TYR A 27 38.98 15.78 -60.22
C TYR A 27 40.13 16.59 -60.82
N ALA A 28 41.12 16.96 -60.01
CA ALA A 28 42.28 17.74 -60.45
C ALA A 28 43.13 16.99 -61.49
N GLN A 29 43.26 15.67 -61.35
CA GLN A 29 44.04 14.81 -62.25
C GLN A 29 43.24 14.31 -63.46
N LYS A 30 41.99 14.77 -63.65
CA LYS A 30 41.08 14.35 -64.74
C LYS A 30 40.90 12.82 -64.84
N ARG A 31 40.92 12.12 -63.71
CA ARG A 31 40.72 10.67 -63.60
C ARG A 31 39.22 10.33 -63.49
N ALA A 32 38.89 9.06 -63.68
CA ALA A 32 37.54 8.56 -63.51
C ALA A 32 37.10 8.61 -62.03
N LYS A 33 36.10 9.43 -61.71
CA LYS A 33 35.64 9.71 -60.33
C LYS A 33 34.76 8.62 -59.72
N LYS A 34 34.52 7.52 -60.43
CA LYS A 34 33.55 6.48 -60.03
C LYS A 34 33.93 5.86 -58.68
N LYS A 35 35.22 5.62 -58.42
CA LYS A 35 35.70 5.01 -57.17
C LYS A 35 35.61 5.97 -55.98
N SER A 36 36.02 7.23 -56.14
CA SER A 36 35.93 8.24 -55.09
C SER A 36 34.48 8.57 -54.74
N LEU A 37 33.58 8.64 -55.72
CA LEU A 37 32.14 8.80 -55.48
C LEU A 37 31.52 7.62 -54.70
N ILE A 38 31.93 6.38 -54.98
CA ILE A 38 31.48 5.21 -54.21
C ILE A 38 31.90 5.31 -52.74
N ILE A 39 33.15 5.73 -52.48
CA ILE A 39 33.66 5.90 -51.10
C ILE A 39 32.88 6.99 -50.36
N VAL A 40 32.62 8.13 -51.02
CA VAL A 40 31.78 9.20 -50.45
C VAL A 40 30.37 8.70 -50.15
N ALA A 41 29.75 7.95 -51.07
CA ALA A 41 28.41 7.40 -50.88
C ALA A 41 28.35 6.44 -49.68
N ILE A 42 29.36 5.58 -49.50
CA ILE A 42 29.46 4.67 -48.35
C ILE A 42 29.59 5.48 -47.04
N GLY A 43 30.44 6.52 -47.02
CA GLY A 43 30.58 7.41 -45.87
C GLY A 43 29.24 8.03 -45.47
N VAL A 44 28.52 8.63 -46.42
CA VAL A 44 27.20 9.24 -46.20
C VAL A 44 26.20 8.24 -45.63
N VAL A 45 26.11 7.03 -46.19
CA VAL A 45 25.18 5.98 -45.72
C VAL A 45 25.47 5.60 -44.27
N LEU A 46 26.75 5.41 -43.89
CA LEU A 46 27.15 5.08 -42.52
C LEU A 46 26.79 6.20 -41.53
N THR A 47 27.00 7.46 -41.91
CA THR A 47 26.66 8.61 -41.06
C THR A 47 25.15 8.79 -40.91
N VAL A 48 24.36 8.57 -41.97
CA VAL A 48 22.89 8.69 -41.92
C VAL A 48 22.26 7.55 -41.11
N LEU A 49 22.76 6.32 -41.24
CA LEU A 49 22.26 5.16 -40.48
C LEU A 49 22.55 5.25 -38.97
N SER A 50 23.68 5.85 -38.59
CA SER A 50 24.01 6.07 -37.18
C SER A 50 23.12 7.14 -36.54
N LEU A 51 22.83 8.24 -37.25
CA LEU A 51 21.93 9.30 -36.74
C LEU A 51 20.46 8.86 -36.67
N SER A 52 19.97 8.09 -37.64
CA SER A 52 18.56 7.66 -37.67
C SER A 52 18.23 6.61 -36.61
N SER A 53 19.22 5.79 -36.22
CA SER A 53 19.06 4.77 -35.19
C SER A 53 18.99 5.36 -33.78
N GLU A 54 19.73 6.42 -33.46
CA GLU A 54 19.60 7.13 -32.18
C GLU A 54 18.20 7.72 -31.97
N ILE A 55 17.59 8.29 -33.01
CA ILE A 55 16.23 8.83 -32.96
C ILE A 55 15.21 7.73 -32.64
N LEU A 56 15.32 6.57 -33.30
CA LEU A 56 14.43 5.43 -33.09
C LEU A 56 14.60 4.81 -31.70
N ILE A 57 15.83 4.71 -31.21
CA ILE A 57 16.12 4.20 -29.86
C ILE A 57 15.56 5.15 -28.80
N ASN A 58 15.75 6.45 -28.96
CA ASN A 58 15.22 7.44 -28.01
C ASN A 58 13.69 7.46 -27.98
N GLN A 59 13.03 7.36 -29.14
CA GLN A 59 11.57 7.22 -29.20
C GLN A 59 11.07 5.92 -28.57
N HIS A 60 11.77 4.81 -28.78
CA HIS A 60 11.43 3.53 -28.16
C HIS A 60 11.58 3.60 -26.64
N ASN A 61 12.69 4.14 -26.14
CA ASN A 61 12.95 4.30 -24.70
C ASN A 61 11.92 5.24 -24.06
N ALA A 62 11.58 6.34 -24.72
CA ALA A 62 10.52 7.25 -24.25
C ALA A 62 9.16 6.55 -24.18
N ARG A 63 8.81 5.71 -25.17
CA ARG A 63 7.58 4.91 -25.17
C ARG A 63 7.58 3.87 -24.05
N VAL A 64 8.68 3.16 -23.83
CA VAL A 64 8.81 2.18 -22.74
C VAL A 64 8.67 2.88 -21.39
N ALA A 65 9.34 4.01 -21.18
CA ALA A 65 9.22 4.80 -19.96
C ALA A 65 7.79 5.31 -19.73
N GLN A 66 7.08 5.71 -20.79
CA GLN A 66 5.68 6.11 -20.72
C GLN A 66 4.77 4.94 -20.32
N LEU A 67 4.94 3.77 -20.93
CA LEU A 67 4.18 2.57 -20.58
C LEU A 67 4.40 2.15 -19.12
N GLN A 68 5.64 2.20 -18.63
CA GLN A 68 5.96 1.94 -17.22
C GLN A 68 5.26 2.92 -16.28
N LYS A 69 5.21 4.21 -16.63
CA LYS A 69 4.48 5.22 -15.84
C LYS A 69 2.98 4.94 -15.81
N GLU A 70 2.40 4.56 -16.95
CA GLU A 70 0.98 4.21 -17.05
C GLU A 70 0.66 2.94 -16.24
N GLU A 71 1.52 1.94 -16.28
CA GLU A 71 1.39 0.71 -15.50
C GLU A 71 1.46 0.99 -13.98
N LEU A 72 2.45 1.76 -13.53
CA LEU A 72 2.56 2.18 -12.13
C LEU A 72 1.35 3.01 -11.67
N ALA A 73 0.84 3.91 -12.51
CA ALA A 73 -0.35 4.68 -12.21
C ALA A 73 -1.61 3.80 -12.12
N ALA A 74 -1.74 2.81 -13.02
CA ALA A 74 -2.83 1.85 -12.99
C ALA A 74 -2.76 0.93 -11.76
N GLU A 75 -1.56 0.47 -11.39
CA GLU A 75 -1.33 -0.32 -10.17
C GLU A 75 -1.70 0.49 -8.93
N LYS A 76 -1.22 1.74 -8.82
CA LYS A 76 -1.57 2.64 -7.71
C LYS A 76 -3.08 2.83 -7.59
N LYS A 77 -3.76 3.10 -8.71
CA LYS A 77 -5.23 3.25 -8.73
C LYS A 77 -5.95 1.98 -8.31
N SER A 78 -5.44 0.81 -8.69
CA SER A 78 -5.99 -0.49 -8.27
C SER A 78 -5.84 -0.72 -6.77
N LYS A 79 -4.64 -0.44 -6.22
CA LYS A 79 -4.36 -0.49 -4.78
C LYS A 79 -5.24 0.48 -4.00
N ASP A 80 -5.35 1.74 -4.43
CA ASP A 80 -6.23 2.75 -3.81
C ASP A 80 -7.69 2.29 -3.73
N LYS A 81 -8.19 1.63 -4.79
CA LYS A 81 -9.54 1.09 -4.83
C LYS A 81 -9.70 -0.07 -3.85
N LYS A 82 -8.72 -0.97 -3.78
CA LYS A 82 -8.71 -2.07 -2.81
C LYS A 82 -8.66 -1.54 -1.39
N PHE A 83 -7.80 -0.57 -1.11
CA PHE A 83 -7.70 0.09 0.18
C PHE A 83 -9.06 0.65 0.60
N LYS A 84 -9.69 1.49 -0.24
CA LYS A 84 -10.98 2.11 0.09
C LYS A 84 -12.09 1.08 0.36
N ASN A 85 -12.19 0.05 -0.47
CA ASN A 85 -13.19 -1.00 -0.26
C ASN A 85 -12.96 -1.78 1.03
N THR A 86 -11.70 -2.12 1.33
CA THR A 86 -11.34 -2.79 2.58
C THR A 86 -11.58 -1.89 3.78
N ALA A 87 -11.26 -0.60 3.69
CA ALA A 87 -11.48 0.38 4.74
C ALA A 87 -12.97 0.51 5.10
N SER A 88 -13.87 0.48 4.10
CA SER A 88 -15.31 0.45 4.36
C SER A 88 -15.76 -0.81 5.09
N ASN A 89 -15.20 -1.98 4.74
CA ASN A 89 -15.51 -3.23 5.43
C ASN A 89 -14.93 -3.27 6.85
N PHE A 90 -13.73 -2.71 7.03
CA PHE A 90 -13.10 -2.52 8.34
C PHE A 90 -14.02 -1.67 9.22
N LEU A 91 -14.40 -0.48 8.78
CA LEU A 91 -15.29 0.45 9.51
C LEU A 91 -16.60 -0.23 9.93
N ALA A 92 -17.25 -0.95 9.01
CA ALA A 92 -18.50 -1.64 9.31
C ALA A 92 -18.32 -2.75 10.36
N LYS A 93 -17.24 -3.54 10.26
CA LYS A 93 -16.96 -4.59 11.25
C LYS A 93 -16.54 -4.00 12.59
N TYR A 94 -15.77 -2.92 12.57
CA TYR A 94 -15.34 -2.16 13.74
C TYR A 94 -16.53 -1.69 14.55
N TYR A 95 -17.51 -1.06 13.90
CA TYR A 95 -18.74 -0.59 14.54
C TYR A 95 -19.53 -1.73 15.21
N VAL A 96 -19.62 -2.88 14.54
CA VAL A 96 -20.30 -4.05 15.11
C VAL A 96 -19.57 -4.55 16.36
N ILE A 97 -18.24 -4.67 16.31
CA ILE A 97 -17.45 -5.14 17.45
C ILE A 97 -17.44 -4.16 18.60
N TRP A 98 -17.46 -2.87 18.31
CA TRP A 98 -17.63 -1.84 19.32
C TRP A 98 -18.96 -2.02 20.06
N GLY A 99 -20.10 -2.06 19.35
CA GLY A 99 -21.39 -2.27 19.98
C GLY A 99 -21.52 -3.60 20.72
N ASP A 100 -20.94 -4.67 20.18
CA ASP A 100 -20.91 -5.98 20.86
C ASP A 100 -20.06 -5.93 22.15
N SER A 101 -18.96 -5.19 22.14
CA SER A 101 -18.09 -4.98 23.30
C SER A 101 -18.77 -4.11 24.35
N GLU A 102 -19.51 -3.07 23.95
CA GLU A 102 -20.32 -2.25 24.87
C GLU A 102 -21.40 -3.09 25.57
N ASP A 103 -22.14 -3.90 24.81
CA ASP A 103 -23.15 -4.81 25.35
C ASP A 103 -22.54 -5.76 26.39
N LEU A 104 -21.37 -6.34 26.07
CA LEU A 104 -20.69 -7.27 26.96
C LEU A 104 -20.15 -6.55 28.20
N GLY A 105 -19.48 -5.40 28.06
CA GLY A 105 -18.97 -4.63 29.19
C GLY A 105 -20.07 -4.21 30.18
N ASN A 106 -21.24 -3.82 29.66
CA ASN A 106 -22.42 -3.55 30.48
C ASN A 106 -22.95 -4.82 31.19
N SER A 107 -22.95 -5.97 30.51
CA SER A 107 -23.32 -7.27 31.09
C SER A 107 -22.36 -7.66 32.23
N VAL A 108 -21.05 -7.52 32.01
CA VAL A 108 -19.99 -7.76 32.99
C VAL A 108 -20.20 -6.89 34.23
N ASN A 109 -20.36 -5.57 34.07
CA ASN A 109 -20.60 -4.65 35.18
C ASN A 109 -21.80 -5.07 36.05
N LYS A 110 -22.90 -5.46 35.40
CA LYS A 110 -24.11 -5.91 36.08
C LYS A 110 -23.93 -7.23 36.81
N ASP A 111 -23.20 -8.17 36.22
CA ASP A 111 -22.94 -9.48 36.83
C ASP A 111 -22.03 -9.35 38.06
N TRP A 112 -21.05 -8.45 38.01
CA TRP A 112 -20.26 -8.08 39.19
C TRP A 112 -21.12 -7.46 40.29
N GLU A 113 -21.96 -6.47 39.96
CA GLU A 113 -22.88 -5.83 40.93
C GLU A 113 -23.78 -6.88 41.60
N ASN A 114 -24.38 -7.78 40.82
CA ASN A 114 -25.23 -8.86 41.34
C ASN A 114 -24.47 -9.82 42.24
N ALA A 115 -23.22 -10.17 41.91
CA ALA A 115 -22.42 -11.08 42.72
C ALA A 115 -22.07 -10.46 44.08
N ILE A 116 -21.73 -9.17 44.11
CA ILE A 116 -21.45 -8.42 45.34
C ILE A 116 -22.71 -8.26 46.20
N ASP A 117 -23.84 -7.91 45.59
CA ASP A 117 -25.09 -7.64 46.33
C ASP A 117 -25.72 -8.91 46.92
N ASN A 118 -25.59 -10.05 46.24
CA ASN A 118 -26.22 -11.30 46.67
C ASN A 118 -25.42 -12.06 47.73
N ASP A 119 -24.10 -11.89 47.79
CA ASP A 119 -23.24 -12.52 48.80
C ASP A 119 -22.07 -11.62 49.24
N PRO A 120 -22.35 -10.52 49.95
CA PRO A 120 -21.32 -9.53 50.29
C PRO A 120 -20.25 -10.06 51.24
N GLU A 121 -20.55 -11.09 52.05
CA GLU A 121 -19.59 -11.69 53.00
C GLU A 121 -18.82 -12.87 52.39
N GLY A 122 -19.36 -13.51 51.34
CA GLY A 122 -18.77 -14.66 50.64
C GLY A 122 -18.28 -14.35 49.22
N PHE A 123 -18.21 -13.08 48.84
CA PHE A 123 -17.85 -12.65 47.49
C PHE A 123 -16.51 -13.23 47.02
N ASP A 124 -16.56 -14.00 45.93
CA ASP A 124 -15.42 -14.66 45.32
C ASP A 124 -15.23 -14.09 43.90
N VAL A 125 -14.12 -13.37 43.71
CA VAL A 125 -13.75 -12.73 42.45
C VAL A 125 -13.55 -13.76 41.35
N GLU A 126 -12.81 -14.83 41.61
CA GLU A 126 -12.43 -15.81 40.59
C GLU A 126 -13.69 -16.54 40.11
N LYS A 127 -14.55 -16.97 41.03
CA LYS A 127 -15.82 -17.59 40.69
C LYS A 127 -16.74 -16.64 39.90
N THR A 128 -16.78 -15.37 40.27
CA THR A 128 -17.59 -14.37 39.56
C THR A 128 -17.12 -14.19 38.12
N ILE A 129 -15.81 -14.13 37.90
CA ILE A 129 -15.21 -14.05 36.56
C ILE A 129 -15.53 -15.32 35.76
N ASP A 130 -15.33 -16.51 36.34
CA ASP A 130 -15.65 -17.79 35.69
C ASP A 130 -17.14 -17.86 35.26
N ASP A 131 -18.05 -17.41 36.13
CA ASP A 131 -19.49 -17.39 35.85
C ASP A 131 -19.83 -16.38 34.73
N ILE A 132 -19.18 -15.22 34.72
CA ILE A 132 -19.32 -14.20 33.66
C ILE A 132 -18.84 -14.74 32.32
N GLU A 133 -17.63 -15.32 32.26
CA GLU A 133 -17.06 -15.87 31.03
C GLU A 133 -17.93 -17.02 30.49
N SER A 134 -18.36 -17.93 31.38
CA SER A 134 -19.22 -19.06 31.02
C SER A 134 -20.58 -18.62 30.47
N LYS A 135 -21.22 -17.63 31.11
CA LYS A 135 -22.51 -17.09 30.70
C LYS A 135 -22.45 -16.34 29.36
N ASN A 136 -21.33 -15.70 29.05
CA ASN A 136 -21.16 -14.86 27.87
C ASN A 136 -20.27 -15.50 26.78
N ALA A 137 -19.97 -16.79 26.87
CA ALA A 137 -19.01 -17.49 26.00
C ALA A 137 -19.26 -17.30 24.48
N ASP A 138 -20.52 -17.33 24.05
CA ASP A 138 -20.88 -17.13 22.64
C ASP A 138 -20.52 -15.70 22.17
N LYS A 139 -20.89 -14.68 22.94
CA LYS A 139 -20.58 -13.26 22.64
C LYS A 139 -19.07 -13.00 22.69
N ILE A 140 -18.37 -13.62 23.64
CA ILE A 140 -16.90 -13.57 23.74
C ILE A 140 -16.26 -14.12 22.46
N THR A 141 -16.76 -15.25 21.97
CA THR A 141 -16.29 -15.86 20.72
C THR A 141 -16.56 -14.94 19.53
N GLU A 142 -17.77 -14.37 19.42
CA GLU A 142 -18.13 -13.44 18.33
C GLU A 142 -17.25 -12.18 18.28
N ILE A 143 -16.93 -11.61 19.45
CA ILE A 143 -16.03 -10.46 19.58
C ILE A 143 -14.61 -10.84 19.19
N THR A 144 -14.11 -11.99 19.68
CA THR A 144 -12.75 -12.48 19.39
C THR A 144 -12.56 -12.75 17.89
N ASP A 145 -13.45 -13.55 17.29
CA ASP A 145 -13.44 -13.83 15.84
C ASP A 145 -13.58 -12.56 15.02
N GLY A 146 -14.33 -11.59 15.53
CA GLY A 146 -14.52 -10.30 14.91
C GLY A 146 -13.27 -9.42 14.93
N THR A 147 -12.52 -9.45 16.02
CA THR A 147 -11.24 -8.75 16.17
C THR A 147 -10.18 -9.36 15.24
N ASP A 148 -10.10 -10.70 15.18
CA ASP A 148 -9.26 -11.42 14.20
C ASP A 148 -9.59 -11.03 12.75
N LYS A 149 -10.86 -10.72 12.49
CA LYS A 149 -11.29 -10.26 11.17
C LYS A 149 -10.79 -8.85 10.86
N LEU A 150 -10.75 -7.96 11.86
CA LEU A 150 -10.18 -6.62 11.72
C LEU A 150 -8.68 -6.69 11.41
N ASP A 151 -7.93 -7.57 12.09
CA ASP A 151 -6.52 -7.83 11.77
C ASP A 151 -6.33 -8.24 10.30
N THR A 152 -7.19 -9.14 9.80
CA THR A 152 -7.15 -9.56 8.39
C THR A 152 -7.40 -8.39 7.42
N TYR A 153 -8.28 -7.47 7.79
CA TYR A 153 -8.53 -6.26 7.00
C TYR A 153 -7.35 -5.30 7.08
N LEU A 154 -6.76 -5.08 8.26
CA LEU A 154 -5.59 -4.25 8.46
C LEU A 154 -4.40 -4.74 7.61
N ASP A 155 -4.20 -6.05 7.58
CA ASP A 155 -3.21 -6.72 6.74
C ASP A 155 -3.41 -6.42 5.24
N THR A 156 -4.67 -6.33 4.82
CA THR A 156 -5.06 -5.98 3.45
C THR A 156 -4.87 -4.49 3.20
N LEU A 157 -5.18 -3.61 4.15
CA LEU A 157 -4.93 -2.17 4.04
C LEU A 157 -3.44 -1.90 3.86
N LYS A 158 -2.59 -2.49 4.71
CA LYS A 158 -1.12 -2.38 4.65
C LYS A 158 -0.55 -2.79 3.29
N LYS A 159 -1.01 -3.92 2.74
CA LYS A 159 -0.58 -4.42 1.43
C LYS A 159 -0.98 -3.52 0.25
N ASN A 160 -2.00 -2.68 0.45
CA ASN A 160 -2.54 -1.79 -0.58
C ASN A 160 -2.34 -0.31 -0.25
N ASP A 161 -1.52 0.00 0.76
CA ASP A 161 -1.19 1.38 1.10
C ASP A 161 -0.29 2.00 0.01
N THR A 162 -0.73 3.14 -0.51
CA THR A 162 -0.01 3.92 -1.52
C THR A 162 0.37 5.31 -1.02
N GLY A 163 0.12 5.59 0.27
CA GLY A 163 0.24 6.90 0.92
C GLY A 163 -0.91 7.86 0.59
N LYS A 164 -1.98 7.40 -0.06
CA LYS A 164 -3.15 8.25 -0.36
C LYS A 164 -4.09 8.42 0.84
N TYR A 165 -4.28 7.35 1.60
CA TYR A 165 -5.13 7.32 2.80
C TYR A 165 -4.24 6.98 4.00
N SER A 166 -4.65 7.36 5.20
CA SER A 166 -3.88 7.08 6.41
C SER A 166 -4.10 5.63 6.86
N TYR A 167 -3.12 4.74 6.62
CA TYR A 167 -3.12 3.39 7.21
C TYR A 167 -2.97 3.44 8.74
N GLU A 168 -2.18 4.39 9.24
CA GLU A 168 -1.86 4.52 10.66
C GLU A 168 -3.11 4.75 11.53
N ASP A 169 -4.12 5.47 11.01
CA ASP A 169 -5.37 5.68 11.74
C ASP A 169 -6.18 4.39 11.88
N PHE A 170 -6.16 3.49 10.87
CA PHE A 170 -6.78 2.17 10.97
C PHE A 170 -6.01 1.23 11.90
N ASP A 171 -4.68 1.30 11.91
CA ASP A 171 -3.80 0.54 12.81
C ASP A 171 -4.10 0.90 14.26
N LYS A 172 -4.13 2.22 14.56
CA LYS A 172 -4.50 2.74 15.88
C LYS A 172 -5.92 2.38 16.28
N ALA A 173 -6.89 2.47 15.35
CA ALA A 173 -8.26 2.05 15.63
C ALA A 173 -8.29 0.57 16.03
N ASN A 174 -7.60 -0.30 15.28
CA ASN A 174 -7.50 -1.73 15.56
C ASN A 174 -6.91 -2.02 16.96
N ASP A 175 -5.88 -1.29 17.37
CA ASP A 175 -5.29 -1.41 18.71
C ASP A 175 -6.29 -1.01 19.81
N ASN A 176 -7.00 0.10 19.63
CA ASN A 176 -7.98 0.59 20.61
C ASN A 176 -9.15 -0.38 20.78
N ILE A 177 -9.73 -0.88 19.68
CA ILE A 177 -10.83 -1.84 19.76
C ILE A 177 -10.36 -3.19 20.33
N SER A 178 -9.14 -3.62 20.01
CA SER A 178 -8.56 -4.83 20.61
C SER A 178 -8.40 -4.68 22.12
N THR A 179 -8.03 -3.49 22.59
CA THR A 179 -7.89 -3.20 24.03
C THR A 179 -9.25 -3.30 24.73
N LEU A 180 -10.27 -2.59 24.22
CA LEU A 180 -11.63 -2.67 24.74
C LEU A 180 -12.18 -4.10 24.70
N SER A 181 -12.06 -4.79 23.56
CA SER A 181 -12.53 -6.15 23.38
C SER A 181 -11.84 -7.13 24.35
N ASN A 182 -10.54 -7.01 24.57
CA ASN A 182 -9.82 -7.83 25.54
C ASN A 182 -10.30 -7.58 26.98
N LEU A 183 -10.53 -6.32 27.35
CA LEU A 183 -11.03 -5.97 28.67
C LEU A 183 -12.38 -6.65 28.97
N VAL A 184 -13.31 -6.64 28.01
CA VAL A 184 -14.66 -7.19 28.21
C VAL A 184 -14.76 -8.70 27.99
N THR A 185 -13.87 -9.29 27.18
CA THR A 185 -13.86 -10.73 26.88
C THR A 185 -13.02 -11.56 27.86
N SER A 186 -12.07 -10.93 28.54
CA SER A 186 -11.31 -11.52 29.63
C SER A 186 -11.28 -10.55 30.82
N PRO A 187 -12.44 -10.35 31.48
CA PRO A 187 -12.54 -9.41 32.57
C PRO A 187 -11.63 -9.83 33.73
N SER A 188 -10.74 -8.94 34.13
CA SER A 188 -9.78 -9.18 35.20
C SER A 188 -9.65 -7.97 36.12
N GLY A 189 -8.95 -8.13 37.23
CA GLY A 189 -8.75 -7.05 38.19
C GLY A 189 -9.90 -6.90 39.19
N SER A 190 -10.28 -5.66 39.49
CA SER A 190 -11.27 -5.34 40.53
C SER A 190 -12.52 -4.70 39.92
N TYR A 191 -13.69 -4.98 40.50
CA TYR A 191 -14.93 -4.28 40.16
C TYR A 191 -14.77 -2.75 40.13
N SER A 192 -14.01 -2.19 41.08
CA SER A 192 -13.80 -0.74 41.20
C SER A 192 -13.01 -0.12 40.05
N SER A 193 -12.14 -0.87 39.37
CA SER A 193 -11.33 -0.36 38.26
C SER A 193 -11.96 -0.63 36.90
N PHE A 194 -12.67 -1.76 36.76
CA PHE A 194 -13.26 -2.19 35.49
C PHE A 194 -14.14 -1.11 34.84
N GLY A 195 -15.05 -0.49 35.59
CA GLY A 195 -15.95 0.52 35.03
C GLY A 195 -15.24 1.79 34.52
N THR A 196 -14.11 2.17 35.13
CA THR A 196 -13.31 3.32 34.67
C THR A 196 -12.51 2.94 33.42
N GLU A 197 -11.82 1.80 33.46
CA GLU A 197 -11.05 1.29 32.31
C GLU A 197 -11.95 1.08 31.08
N PHE A 198 -13.14 0.52 31.29
CA PHE A 198 -14.13 0.33 30.22
C PHE A 198 -14.56 1.66 29.60
N SER A 199 -14.83 2.68 30.41
CA SER A 199 -15.23 4.00 29.89
C SER A 199 -14.09 4.69 29.13
N ASP A 200 -12.86 4.59 29.63
CA ASP A 200 -11.69 5.20 28.99
C ASP A 200 -11.38 4.52 27.64
N ASP A 201 -11.47 3.19 27.58
CA ASP A 201 -11.27 2.41 26.36
C ASP A 201 -12.41 2.64 25.34
N ASP A 202 -13.65 2.74 25.79
CA ASP A 202 -14.82 3.07 24.96
C ASP A 202 -14.69 4.45 24.30
N ASP A 203 -14.30 5.47 25.08
CA ASP A 203 -14.03 6.82 24.57
C ASP A 203 -12.90 6.82 23.52
N ALA A 204 -11.86 6.00 23.72
CA ALA A 204 -10.77 5.86 22.77
C ALA A 204 -11.21 5.19 21.45
N VAL A 205 -12.08 4.19 21.53
CA VAL A 205 -12.70 3.51 20.39
C VAL A 205 -13.63 4.46 19.63
N SER A 206 -14.49 5.21 20.33
CA SER A 206 -15.37 6.21 19.73
C SER A 206 -14.59 7.25 18.93
N LYS A 207 -13.52 7.79 19.52
CA LYS A 207 -12.65 8.76 18.82
C LYS A 207 -11.98 8.14 17.58
N SER A 208 -11.50 6.91 17.70
CA SER A 208 -10.90 6.20 16.58
C SER A 208 -11.90 5.94 15.47
N PHE A 209 -13.16 5.63 15.78
CA PHE A 209 -14.24 5.47 14.81
C PHE A 209 -14.44 6.74 13.98
N ASP A 210 -14.53 7.91 14.64
CA ASP A 210 -14.69 9.20 13.95
C ASP A 210 -13.51 9.48 12.99
N ASP A 211 -12.28 9.25 13.46
CA ASP A 211 -11.05 9.44 12.67
C ASP A 211 -11.07 8.59 11.38
N ILE A 212 -11.42 7.30 11.50
CA ILE A 212 -11.44 6.39 10.33
C ILE A 212 -12.69 6.57 9.45
N GLN A 213 -13.82 7.02 10.00
CA GLN A 213 -15.02 7.32 9.25
C GLN A 213 -14.77 8.48 8.27
N GLU A 214 -14.12 9.55 8.73
CA GLU A 214 -13.78 10.69 7.89
C GLU A 214 -12.95 10.26 6.66
N ILE A 215 -12.04 9.31 6.84
CA ILE A 215 -11.21 8.76 5.75
C ILE A 215 -12.05 7.95 4.74
N VAL A 216 -13.01 7.15 5.22
CA VAL A 216 -13.85 6.31 4.36
C VAL A 216 -14.79 7.16 3.49
N GLU A 217 -15.26 8.29 4.02
CA GLU A 217 -16.22 9.18 3.36
C GLU A 217 -15.60 10.05 2.25
N GLN A 218 -14.27 10.21 2.21
CA GLN A 218 -13.52 10.92 1.14
C GLN A 218 -13.49 10.18 -0.20
#